data_AF-A0A950GF26-F1
#
_entry.id   AF-A0A950GF26-F1
#
_cell.length_a   1.000
_cell.length_b   1.000
_cell.length_c   1.000
_cell.angle_alpha   90.00
_cell.angle_beta   90.00
_cell.angle_gamma   90.00
#
_symmetry.space_group_name_H-M   'P 1'
#
loop_
_entity.id
_entity.type
_entity.pdbx_description
1 polymer ?
#
loop_
_entity_poly.entity_id
_entity_poly.type
_entity_poly.pdbx_seq_one_letter_code
_entity_poly.pdbx_strand_id
1 'polypeptide(L)' 'MTKALVGKLFGDKGYIGKKLAEERLGRGPALMTRVRKNMKSLPVSLFDKILLNGRNVAETIIGHIKEFSSLRLLKHRSV' A
#
# COMPACT_ATOMS: atom_id res chain seq x y z
N MET A 1 14.63 3.61 6.12
CA MET A 1 14.64 2.50 5.12
C MET A 1 14.00 2.84 3.77
N THR A 2 13.23 3.92 3.61
CA THR A 2 12.63 4.32 2.31
C THR A 2 13.40 5.38 1.51
N LYS A 3 14.61 5.79 1.95
CA LYS A 3 15.36 6.91 1.34
C LYS A 3 15.76 6.70 -0.14
N ALA A 4 15.77 5.45 -0.62
CA ALA A 4 16.14 5.10 -2.00
C ALA A 4 14.94 4.69 -2.87
N LEU A 5 13.71 4.69 -2.34
CA LEU A 5 12.51 4.33 -3.09
C LEU A 5 11.93 5.60 -3.73
N VAL A 6 11.84 5.59 -5.05
CA VAL A 6 11.29 6.69 -5.85
C VAL A 6 9.97 6.21 -6.48
N GLY A 7 8.91 7.00 -6.35
CA GLY A 7 7.60 6.68 -6.94
C GLY A 7 6.42 6.86 -5.98
N LYS A 8 5.27 6.32 -6.37
CA LYS A 8 4.06 6.28 -5.54
C LYS A 8 3.89 4.89 -4.95
N LEU A 9 3.53 4.83 -3.67
CA LEU A 9 3.26 3.59 -2.97
C LEU A 9 1.75 3.45 -2.79
N PHE A 10 1.19 2.23 -2.92
CA PHE A 10 -0.24 1.98 -2.73
C PHE A 10 -0.43 0.94 -1.62
N GLY A 11 -1.13 1.31 -0.55
CA GLY A 11 -1.28 0.48 0.64
C GLY A 11 -2.73 0.24 1.08
N ASP A 12 -2.87 -0.60 2.11
CA ASP A 12 -4.18 -1.00 2.64
C ASP A 12 -4.96 0.13 3.29
N LYS A 13 -6.27 -0.11 3.41
CA LYS A 13 -7.18 0.86 4.05
C LYS A 13 -6.71 1.18 5.47
N GLY A 14 -6.36 2.44 5.69
CA GLY A 14 -5.90 2.92 6.99
C GLY A 14 -4.58 2.31 7.46
N TYR A 15 -3.70 1.89 6.54
CA TYR A 15 -2.35 1.42 6.87
C TYR A 15 -1.46 2.50 7.51
N ILE A 16 -1.90 3.77 7.49
CA ILE A 16 -1.14 4.91 8.00
C ILE A 16 -2.04 5.79 8.86
N GLY A 17 -1.53 6.22 10.01
CA GLY A 17 -2.12 7.28 10.80
C GLY A 17 -1.88 8.66 10.18
N LYS A 18 -2.76 9.63 10.47
CA LYS A 18 -2.72 10.99 9.88
C LYS A 18 -1.33 11.66 9.91
N LYS A 19 -0.66 11.59 11.06
CA LYS A 19 0.68 12.19 11.29
C LYS A 19 1.75 11.63 10.33
N LEU A 20 1.77 10.30 10.16
CA LEU A 20 2.70 9.62 9.25
C LEU A 20 2.40 9.94 7.77
N ALA A 21 1.13 10.16 7.42
CA ALA A 21 0.77 10.58 6.06
C ALA A 21 1.27 12.00 5.76
N GLU A 22 1.12 12.93 6.71
CA GLU A 22 1.60 14.32 6.60
C GLU A 22 3.14 14.37 6.54
N GLU A 23 3.84 13.61 7.40
CA GLU A 23 5.31 13.54 7.40
C GLU A 23 5.89 12.92 6.11
N ARG A 24 5.14 12.03 5.45
CA ARG A 24 5.58 11.35 4.22
C ARG A 24 5.32 12.15 2.95
N LEU A 25 4.37 13.09 2.96
CA LEU A 25 4.03 13.89 1.79
C LEU A 25 5.22 14.74 1.28
N GLY A 26 6.20 15.06 2.14
CA GLY A 26 7.35 15.91 1.80
C GLY A 26 8.73 15.24 1.85
N ARG A 27 8.86 13.97 2.25
CA ARG A 27 10.18 13.34 2.53
C ARG A 27 10.39 11.95 1.92
N GLY A 28 9.52 11.49 1.03
CA GLY A 28 9.64 10.16 0.42
C GLY A 28 8.57 9.85 -0.62
N PRO A 29 8.47 8.58 -1.06
CA PRO A 29 7.48 8.18 -2.05
C PRO A 29 6.06 8.43 -1.52
N ALA A 30 5.22 9.07 -2.34
CA ALA A 30 3.86 9.43 -1.97
C ALA A 30 3.04 8.15 -1.76
N LEU A 31 2.76 7.83 -0.51
CA LEU A 31 2.03 6.63 -0.14
C LEU A 31 0.52 6.92 -0.09
N MET A 32 -0.20 6.30 -1.01
CA MET A 32 -1.63 6.41 -1.22
C MET A 32 -2.35 5.23 -0.58
N THR A 33 -3.37 5.49 0.22
CA THR A 33 -4.18 4.47 0.89
C THR A 33 -5.65 4.82 0.79
N ARG A 34 -6.52 3.81 0.91
CA ARG A 34 -7.94 4.10 1.14
C ARG A 34 -8.11 4.77 2.50
N VAL A 35 -8.80 5.90 2.50
CA VAL A 35 -9.17 6.61 3.72
C VAL A 35 -10.16 5.79 4.55
N ARG A 36 -10.00 5.83 5.88
CA ARG A 36 -11.03 5.34 6.80
C ARG A 36 -12.19 6.32 6.84
N LYS A 37 -13.37 5.85 7.26
CA LYS A 37 -14.62 6.64 7.30
C LYS A 37 -14.47 7.95 8.11
N ASN A 38 -13.59 7.98 9.11
CA ASN A 38 -13.34 9.13 9.98
C ASN A 38 -12.06 9.92 9.61
N MET A 39 -11.50 9.71 8.41
CA MET A 39 -10.32 10.43 7.94
C MET A 39 -10.66 11.36 6.78
N LYS A 40 -10.04 12.55 6.75
CA LYS A 40 -10.13 13.45 5.60
C LYS A 40 -9.45 12.82 4.39
N SER A 41 -10.15 12.75 3.26
CA SER A 41 -9.56 12.27 2.01
C SER A 41 -8.52 13.26 1.52
N LEU A 42 -7.34 12.76 1.18
CA LEU A 42 -6.39 13.52 0.38
C LEU A 42 -6.95 13.64 -1.05
N PRO A 43 -6.67 14.74 -1.77
CA PRO A 43 -6.97 14.82 -3.19
C PRO A 43 -6.14 13.76 -3.94
N VAL A 44 -6.82 12.82 -4.58
CA VAL A 44 -6.21 11.70 -5.33
C VAL A 44 -6.60 11.85 -6.79
N SER A 45 -5.64 11.71 -7.72
CA SER A 45 -5.95 11.76 -9.16
C SER A 45 -6.86 10.58 -9.58
N LEU A 46 -7.54 10.72 -10.72
CA LEU A 46 -8.39 9.65 -11.25
C LEU A 46 -7.58 8.37 -11.48
N PHE A 47 -6.38 8.51 -12.02
CA PHE A 47 -5.47 7.40 -12.28
C PHE A 47 -5.05 6.68 -10.99
N ASP A 48 -4.67 7.44 -9.97
CA ASP A 48 -4.30 6.90 -8.67
C ASP A 48 -5.49 6.19 -7.97
N LYS A 49 -6.73 6.67 -8.20
CA LYS A 49 -7.95 6.03 -7.70
C LYS A 49 -8.21 4.68 -8.40
N ILE A 50 -7.94 4.58 -9.70
CA ILE A 50 -8.02 3.33 -10.46
C ILE A 50 -6.99 2.33 -9.91
N LEU A 51 -5.74 2.75 -9.70
CA LEU A 51 -4.70 1.92 -9.09
C LEU A 51 -5.06 1.43 -7.69
N LEU A 52 -5.61 2.30 -6.83
CA LEU A 52 -6.11 1.90 -5.50
C LEU A 52 -7.23 0.86 -5.56
N ASN A 53 -8.08 0.93 -6.59
CA ASN A 53 -9.15 -0.04 -6.81
C ASN A 53 -8.63 -1.37 -7.38
N GLY A 54 -7.63 -1.32 -8.27
CA GLY A 54 -7.00 -2.50 -8.86
C GLY A 54 -6.10 -3.29 -7.91
N ARG A 55 -5.79 -2.76 -6.71
CA ARG A 55 -4.88 -3.41 -5.75
C ARG A 55 -5.32 -4.81 -5.33
N ASN A 56 -6.62 -5.06 -5.15
CA ASN A 56 -7.10 -6.40 -4.81
C ASN A 56 -6.74 -7.42 -5.89
N VAL A 57 -6.88 -7.04 -7.17
CA VAL A 57 -6.53 -7.90 -8.31
C VAL A 57 -5.03 -8.15 -8.35
N ALA A 58 -4.22 -7.10 -8.20
CA ALA A 58 -2.77 -7.22 -8.14
C ALA A 58 -2.32 -8.13 -6.99
N GLU A 59 -2.92 -8.01 -5.80
CA GLU A 59 -2.64 -8.87 -4.65
C GLU A 59 -3.03 -10.32 -4.89
N THR A 60 -4.17 -10.58 -5.53
CA THR A 60 -4.58 -11.94 -5.93
C THR A 60 -3.58 -12.54 -6.90
N ILE A 61 -3.18 -11.81 -7.93
CA ILE A 61 -2.18 -12.27 -8.91
C ILE A 61 -0.85 -12.57 -8.23
N ILE A 62 -0.36 -11.66 -7.37
CA ILE A 62 0.87 -11.88 -6.60
C ILE A 62 0.73 -13.11 -5.69
N GLY A 63 -0.44 -13.32 -5.08
CA GLY A 63 -0.75 -14.51 -4.28
C GLY A 63 -0.65 -15.79 -5.10
N HIS A 64 -1.24 -15.83 -6.29
CA HIS A 64 -1.16 -16.97 -7.20
C HIS A 64 0.27 -17.23 -7.68
N ILE A 65 1.03 -16.18 -8.02
CA ILE A 65 2.43 -16.32 -8.42
C ILE A 65 3.24 -16.94 -7.28
N LYS A 66 3.06 -16.47 -6.04
CA LYS A 66 3.75 -17.04 -4.86
C LYS A 66 3.39 -18.51 -4.62
N GLU A 67 2.14 -18.88 -4.89
CA GLU A 67 1.69 -20.27 -4.79
C GLU A 67 2.39 -21.14 -5.84
N PHE A 68 2.32 -20.73 -7.11
CA PHE A 68 2.88 -21.50 -8.22
C PHE A 68 4.41 -21.63 -8.14
N SER A 69 5.09 -20.58 -7.69
CA SER A 69 6.55 -20.56 -7.57
C SER A 69 7.09 -21.21 -6.29
N SER A 70 6.21 -21.75 -5.43
CA SER A 70 6.61 -22.30 -4.12
C SER A 70 7.40 -21.31 -3.24
N LEU A 71 7.32 -20.00 -3.52
CA LEU A 71 7.95 -18.92 -2.75
C LEU A 71 7.22 -18.63 -1.43
N ARG A 72 6.23 -19.45 -1.08
CA ARG A 72 5.51 -19.35 0.19
C ARG A 72 6.42 -19.83 1.32
N LEU A 73 7.06 -18.89 2.02
CA LEU A 73 7.75 -19.18 3.27
C LEU A 73 6.75 -19.74 4.31
N LEU A 74 7.18 -20.72 5.09
CA LEU A 74 6.46 -21.15 6.30
C LEU A 74 6.31 -19.93 7.22
N LYS A 75 5.08 -19.61 7.62
CA LYS A 75 4.85 -18.55 8.60
C LYS A 75 5.46 -19.01 9.92
N HIS A 76 6.57 -18.41 10.34
CA HIS A 76 7.06 -18.56 11.70
C HIS A 76 6.02 -17.94 12.64
N ARG A 77 5.17 -18.79 13.24
CA ARG A 77 4.38 -18.40 14.40
C ARG A 77 5.30 -18.63 15.60
N SER A 78 5.82 -17.55 16.19
CA SER A 78 6.35 -17.66 17.55
C SER A 78 5.17 -18.01 18.47
N VAL A 79 5.32 -19.11 19.19
CA VAL A 79 4.45 -19.49 20.32
C VAL A 79 4.85 -18.67 21.53
#